data_AF-A0A4Q6I9N9-F1
#
_entry.id   AF-A0A4Q6I9N9-F1
#
_cell.length_a   1.000
_cell.length_b   1.000
_cell.length_c   1.000
_cell.angle_alpha   90.00
_cell.angle_beta   90.00
_cell.angle_gamma   90.00
#
_symmetry.space_group_name_H-M   'P 1'
#
loop_
_entity.id
_entity.type
_entity.pdbx_description
1 polymer ?
#
loop_
_entity_poly.entity_id
_entity_poly.type
_entity_poly.pdbx_seq_one_letter_code
_entity_poly.pdbx_strand_id
1 'polypeptide(L)'
;SEVHINPSNASPGSTVTVSTTACDPDADYGKGWSEVGGPFHLFEGDQEGELTGQFQIPEGTRPGSDTVTLKCPPLTKVTDTYQITGRPPSGSVSAGFGPAEDTGTELALGGALLVGAAAGGVVWMCRRPNGSRT
;
A
#
# COMPACT_ATOMS: atom_id res chain seq x y z
N SER A 1 15.37 20.01 -11.51
CA SER A 1 16.22 18.89 -11.11
C SER A 1 15.40 17.98 -10.24
N GLU A 2 15.02 16.82 -10.76
CA GLU A 2 14.09 15.90 -10.10
C GLU A 2 14.75 14.54 -9.89
N VAL A 3 14.39 13.89 -8.78
CA VAL A 3 14.77 12.51 -8.46
C VAL A 3 13.48 11.75 -8.30
N HIS A 4 13.41 10.59 -8.93
CA HIS A 4 12.28 9.67 -8.84
C HIS A 4 12.75 8.37 -8.22
N ILE A 5 12.08 7.96 -7.14
CA ILE A 5 12.34 6.69 -6.48
C ILE A 5 11.11 5.81 -6.61
N ASN A 6 11.27 4.65 -7.24
CA ASN A 6 10.21 3.69 -7.43
C ASN A 6 10.61 2.30 -6.89
N PRO A 7 9.81 1.68 -6.01
CA PRO A 7 8.62 2.24 -5.39
C PRO A 7 8.97 3.28 -4.31
N SER A 8 8.10 4.28 -4.11
CA SER A 8 8.21 5.25 -3.00
C SER A 8 7.96 4.62 -1.63
N ASN A 9 7.25 3.48 -1.61
CA ASN A 9 7.01 2.64 -0.45
C ASN A 9 7.55 1.23 -0.75
N ALA A 10 8.80 0.99 -0.39
CA ALA A 10 9.49 -0.26 -0.66
C ALA A 10 9.38 -1.23 0.52
N SER A 11 9.50 -2.54 0.26
CA SER A 11 9.55 -3.57 1.31
C SER A 11 10.97 -4.15 1.40
N PRO A 12 11.36 -4.73 2.55
CA PRO A 12 12.59 -5.52 2.64
C PRO A 12 12.62 -6.64 1.59
N GLY A 13 13.77 -6.78 0.91
CA GLY A 13 13.97 -7.70 -0.21
C GLY A 13 13.57 -7.13 -1.59
N SER A 14 12.87 -6.00 -1.65
CA SER A 14 12.48 -5.38 -2.92
C SER A 14 13.67 -4.67 -3.59
N THR A 15 13.63 -4.65 -4.91
CA THR A 15 14.50 -3.80 -5.74
C THR A 15 13.89 -2.41 -5.84
N VAL A 16 14.70 -1.39 -5.56
CA VAL A 16 14.34 0.02 -5.73
C VAL A 16 15.06 0.55 -6.96
N THR A 17 14.31 1.22 -7.82
CA THR A 17 14.80 1.94 -9.00
C THR A 17 14.84 3.42 -8.67
N VAL A 18 15.96 4.05 -8.99
CA VAL A 18 16.16 5.48 -8.83
C VAL A 18 16.48 6.06 -10.19
N SER A 19 15.69 7.02 -10.66
CA SER A 19 15.97 7.78 -11.86
C SER A 19 16.10 9.26 -11.57
N THR A 20 16.87 9.98 -12.36
CA THR A 20 17.08 11.41 -12.17
C THR A 20 17.43 12.13 -13.46
N THR A 21 16.86 13.32 -13.62
CA THR A 21 17.20 14.32 -14.65
C THR A 21 17.92 15.51 -14.03
N ALA A 22 18.34 15.39 -12.77
CA ALA A 22 19.06 16.44 -12.07
C ALA A 22 20.54 16.52 -12.46
N CYS A 23 21.06 15.45 -13.06
CA CYS A 23 22.42 15.37 -13.55
C CYS A 23 22.55 16.16 -14.86
N ASP A 24 23.80 16.44 -15.26
CA ASP A 24 24.06 17.08 -16.55
C ASP A 24 23.48 16.19 -17.67
N PRO A 25 22.78 16.75 -18.68
CA PRO A 25 22.20 15.96 -19.76
C PRO A 25 23.26 15.21 -20.59
N ASP A 26 24.52 15.67 -20.59
CA ASP A 26 25.64 15.01 -21.26
C ASP A 26 26.37 13.99 -20.34
N ALA A 27 25.88 13.75 -19.13
CA ALA A 27 26.48 12.77 -18.22
C ALA A 27 25.94 11.37 -18.46
N ASP A 28 26.80 10.44 -18.87
CA ASP A 28 26.44 9.02 -19.09
C ASP A 28 26.55 8.17 -17.81
N TYR A 29 27.00 8.76 -16.69
CA TYR A 29 27.29 8.02 -15.47
C TYR A 29 27.12 8.84 -14.19
N GLY A 30 26.52 8.21 -13.18
CA GLY A 30 26.35 8.74 -11.84
C GLY A 30 26.65 7.70 -10.75
N LYS A 31 26.84 8.17 -9.52
CA LYS A 31 26.99 7.33 -8.33
C LYS A 31 25.85 7.56 -7.36
N GLY A 32 25.18 6.48 -6.98
CA GLY A 32 24.13 6.47 -5.99
C GLY A 32 24.58 5.82 -4.69
N TRP A 33 23.99 6.24 -3.58
CA TRP A 33 24.19 5.66 -2.27
C TRP A 33 22.87 5.66 -1.50
N SER A 34 22.40 4.50 -1.06
CA SER A 34 21.31 4.35 -0.09
C SER A 34 21.90 4.01 1.28
N GLU A 35 21.37 4.57 2.37
CA GLU A 35 21.88 4.26 3.71
C GLU A 35 21.64 2.80 4.09
N VAL A 36 20.51 2.21 3.65
CA VAL A 36 20.22 0.78 3.88
C VAL A 36 20.71 -0.14 2.75
N GLY A 37 20.67 0.33 1.49
CA GLY A 37 20.92 -0.46 0.29
C GLY A 37 22.36 -0.41 -0.21
N GLY A 38 23.16 0.52 0.32
CA GLY A 38 24.56 0.69 -0.03
C GLY A 38 24.79 1.41 -1.36
N PRO A 39 26.00 1.28 -1.94
CA PRO A 39 26.36 1.95 -3.19
C PRO A 39 25.66 1.31 -4.39
N PHE A 40 25.25 2.14 -5.33
CA PHE A 40 24.79 1.71 -6.65
C PHE A 40 25.27 2.68 -7.72
N HIS A 41 25.20 2.24 -8.97
CA HIS A 41 25.60 3.04 -10.12
C HIS A 41 24.38 3.48 -10.91
N LEU A 42 24.45 4.68 -11.47
CA LEU A 42 23.46 5.17 -12.42
C LEU A 42 24.10 5.22 -13.81
N PHE A 43 23.33 4.80 -14.80
CA PHE A 43 23.66 4.80 -16.21
C PHE A 43 22.52 5.44 -17.00
N GLU A 44 22.71 5.68 -18.29
CA GLU A 44 21.64 6.18 -19.16
C GLU A 44 20.35 5.37 -19.01
N GLY A 45 19.25 6.10 -18.78
CA GLY A 45 17.90 5.57 -18.67
C GLY A 45 17.18 5.52 -20.01
N ASP A 46 15.85 5.40 -19.94
CA ASP A 46 15.00 5.34 -21.12
C ASP A 46 14.74 6.74 -21.71
N GLN A 47 14.90 7.80 -20.91
CA GLN A 47 14.70 9.18 -21.33
C GLN A 47 16.03 9.89 -21.58
N GLU A 48 16.07 10.74 -22.61
CA GLU A 48 17.25 11.57 -22.90
C GLU A 48 17.62 12.46 -21.70
N GLY A 49 18.90 12.41 -21.29
CA GLY A 49 19.41 13.11 -20.11
C GLY A 49 18.97 12.54 -18.77
N GLU A 50 18.33 11.36 -18.75
CA GLU A 50 18.00 10.65 -17.52
C GLU A 50 19.09 9.63 -17.16
N LEU A 51 19.48 9.62 -15.90
CA LEU A 51 20.30 8.57 -15.31
C LEU A 51 19.47 7.69 -14.38
N THR A 52 19.54 6.39 -14.60
CA THR A 52 18.81 5.37 -13.84
C THR A 52 19.76 4.35 -13.21
N GLY A 53 19.48 3.99 -11.95
CA GLY A 53 20.20 2.97 -11.19
C GLY A 53 19.27 2.17 -10.30
N GLN A 54 19.74 1.01 -9.84
CA GLN A 54 18.95 0.13 -8.97
C GLN A 54 19.78 -0.37 -7.80
N PHE A 55 19.12 -0.60 -6.68
CA PHE A 55 19.67 -1.27 -5.52
C PHE A 55 18.61 -2.16 -4.85
N GLN A 56 19.04 -3.09 -4.01
CA GLN A 56 18.14 -3.97 -3.28
C GLN A 56 18.15 -3.62 -1.79
N ILE A 57 16.97 -3.57 -1.19
CA ILE A 57 16.85 -3.39 0.26
C ILE A 57 17.15 -4.73 0.93
N PRO A 58 18.11 -4.81 1.88
CA PRO A 58 18.40 -6.05 2.58
C PRO A 58 17.17 -6.64 3.26
N GLU A 59 17.06 -7.97 3.26
CA GLU A 59 16.04 -8.68 4.02
C GLU A 59 16.17 -8.37 5.53
N GLY A 60 15.05 -8.28 6.23
CA GLY A 60 15.04 -7.94 7.66
C GLY A 60 15.30 -6.46 8.00
N THR A 61 15.43 -5.59 6.99
CA THR A 61 15.45 -4.13 7.21
C THR A 61 14.18 -3.68 7.94
N ARG A 62 14.35 -2.86 8.98
CA ARG A 62 13.21 -2.36 9.77
C ARG A 62 12.45 -1.29 8.98
N PRO A 63 11.13 -1.17 9.17
CA PRO A 63 10.36 -0.08 8.60
C PRO A 63 10.89 1.28 9.05
N GLY A 64 10.92 2.26 8.15
CA GLY A 64 11.44 3.59 8.41
C GLY A 64 11.72 4.37 7.13
N SER A 65 12.17 5.61 7.27
CA SER A 65 12.62 6.43 6.14
C SER A 65 14.06 6.12 5.82
N ASP A 66 14.38 5.95 4.54
CA ASP A 66 15.75 5.85 4.04
C ASP A 66 16.06 7.02 3.12
N THR A 67 17.34 7.38 3.07
CA THR A 67 17.84 8.48 2.28
C THR A 67 18.72 7.97 1.14
N VAL A 68 18.44 8.44 -0.07
CA VAL A 68 19.26 8.17 -1.25
C VAL A 68 20.04 9.43 -1.62
N THR A 69 21.35 9.30 -1.78
CA THR A 69 22.23 10.37 -2.25
C THR A 69 22.81 10.03 -3.60
N LEU A 70 22.59 10.91 -4.57
CA LEU A 70 23.12 10.83 -5.93
C LEU A 70 24.24 11.85 -6.10
N LYS A 71 25.31 11.43 -6.76
CA LYS A 71 26.47 12.24 -7.13
C LYS A 71 26.74 12.09 -8.61
N CYS A 72 26.65 13.20 -9.32
CA CYS A 72 26.86 13.28 -10.76
C CYS A 72 28.01 14.24 -11.09
N PRO A 73 28.82 13.93 -12.11
CA PRO A 73 29.76 14.90 -12.67
C PRO A 73 29.04 16.16 -13.20
N PRO A 74 29.71 17.32 -13.23
CA PRO A 74 31.03 17.57 -12.65
C PRO A 74 30.98 17.75 -11.11
N LEU A 75 29.92 18.35 -10.55
CA LEU A 75 29.78 18.63 -9.11
C LEU A 75 28.32 18.64 -8.63
N THR A 76 27.44 17.86 -9.25
CA THR A 76 26.03 17.82 -8.86
C THR A 76 25.81 16.77 -7.77
N LYS A 77 25.17 17.16 -6.66
CA LYS A 77 24.76 16.24 -5.60
C LYS A 77 23.29 16.48 -5.27
N VAL A 78 22.51 15.42 -5.29
CA VAL A 78 21.07 15.46 -5.00
C VAL A 78 20.73 14.38 -3.99
N THR A 79 19.77 14.66 -3.13
CA THR A 79 19.34 13.73 -2.10
C THR A 79 17.82 13.68 -2.09
N ASP A 80 17.27 12.49 -1.93
CA ASP A 80 15.84 12.28 -1.81
C ASP A 80 15.55 11.13 -0.85
N THR A 81 14.32 11.02 -0.37
CA THR A 81 13.91 10.02 0.63
C THR A 81 12.77 9.16 0.13
N TYR A 82 12.75 7.91 0.58
CA TYR A 82 11.63 7.00 0.35
C TYR A 82 11.32 6.24 1.64
N GLN A 83 10.15 5.60 1.67
CA GLN A 83 9.71 4.85 2.83
C GLN A 83 9.93 3.36 2.67
N ILE A 84 10.50 2.77 3.71
CA ILE A 84 10.58 1.33 3.90
C ILE A 84 9.38 0.94 4.76
N THR A 85 8.44 0.27 4.12
CA THR A 85 7.27 -0.31 4.77
C THR A 85 7.59 -1.72 5.23
N GLY A 86 7.01 -2.12 6.36
CA GLY A 86 7.11 -3.51 6.79
C GLY A 86 6.42 -4.43 5.77
N ARG A 87 6.94 -5.64 5.59
CA ARG A 87 6.23 -6.65 4.81
C ARG A 87 4.87 -6.86 5.47
N PRO A 88 3.74 -6.69 4.76
CA PRO A 88 2.45 -7.05 5.31
C PRO A 88 2.53 -8.51 5.76
N PRO A 89 1.98 -8.88 6.93
CA PRO A 89 2.07 -10.24 7.41
C PRO A 89 1.56 -11.18 6.31
N SER A 90 2.44 -12.03 5.79
CA SER A 90 2.09 -13.06 4.80
C SER A 90 1.41 -14.22 5.51
N GLY A 91 0.33 -13.91 6.21
CA GLY A 91 -0.65 -14.87 6.69
C GLY A 91 -1.91 -14.57 5.91
N SER A 92 -2.40 -15.54 5.15
CA SER A 92 -3.79 -15.58 4.74
C SER A 92 -4.64 -15.58 6.01
N VAL A 93 -4.99 -14.39 6.53
CA VAL A 93 -6.13 -14.30 7.42
C VAL A 93 -7.33 -14.51 6.51
N SER A 94 -7.74 -15.77 6.38
CA SER A 94 -9.14 -16.07 6.15
C SER A 94 -9.87 -15.45 7.32
N ALA A 95 -10.24 -14.18 7.21
CA ALA A 95 -11.22 -13.58 8.08
C ALA A 95 -12.53 -14.31 7.78
N GLY A 96 -12.70 -15.45 8.42
CA GLY A 96 -13.92 -16.22 8.40
C GLY A 96 -15.01 -15.37 9.03
N PHE A 97 -15.85 -14.79 8.19
CA PHE A 97 -17.26 -14.61 8.54
C PHE A 97 -17.92 -15.98 8.36
N GLY A 98 -18.17 -16.71 9.44
CA GLY A 98 -19.04 -17.90 9.43
C GLY A 98 -20.51 -17.52 9.59
N PRO A 99 -21.46 -18.49 9.67
CA PRO A 99 -21.42 -19.89 9.27
C PRO A 99 -22.33 -20.18 8.04
N ALA A 100 -22.35 -21.44 7.61
CA ALA A 100 -23.23 -22.00 6.59
C ALA A 100 -24.68 -22.18 7.08
N GLU A 101 -25.59 -22.53 6.15
CA GLU A 101 -27.05 -22.69 6.24
C GLU A 101 -27.79 -21.38 5.86
N ASP A 102 -28.65 -21.32 4.84
CA ASP A 102 -29.62 -22.31 4.40
C ASP A 102 -30.12 -22.00 2.98
N THR A 103 -30.43 -23.06 2.24
CA THR A 103 -31.43 -23.16 1.15
C THR A 103 -31.40 -22.14 0.01
N GLY A 104 -31.05 -22.65 -1.18
CA GLY A 104 -31.33 -21.96 -2.43
C GLY A 104 -32.83 -21.74 -2.59
N THR A 105 -33.24 -20.50 -2.79
CA THR A 105 -34.41 -20.12 -3.59
C THR A 105 -34.25 -18.67 -4.00
N GLU A 106 -33.97 -18.49 -5.28
CA GLU A 106 -34.72 -17.63 -6.18
C GLU A 106 -35.02 -16.19 -5.71
N LEU A 107 -34.26 -15.28 -6.30
CA LEU A 107 -34.76 -13.97 -6.70
C LEU A 107 -36.13 -14.11 -7.37
N ALA A 108 -37.17 -13.46 -6.83
CA ALA A 108 -38.08 -12.58 -7.57
C ALA A 108 -39.48 -12.50 -6.95
N LEU A 109 -39.84 -11.30 -6.51
CA LEU A 109 -41.04 -10.57 -6.95
C LEU A 109 -42.35 -11.37 -7.08
N GLY A 110 -43.17 -11.34 -6.03
CA GLY A 110 -44.61 -11.56 -6.10
C GLY A 110 -45.24 -11.03 -4.81
N GLY A 111 -45.90 -9.87 -4.82
CA GLY A 111 -47.29 -9.76 -5.28
C GLY A 111 -48.19 -9.77 -4.05
N ALA A 112 -48.56 -8.58 -3.58
CA ALA A 112 -49.42 -8.33 -2.43
C ALA A 112 -50.77 -9.06 -2.55
N LEU A 113 -51.38 -9.43 -1.41
CA LEU A 113 -52.83 -9.44 -1.19
C LEU A 113 -53.10 -9.91 0.25
N LEU A 114 -53.54 -9.03 1.14
CA LEU A 114 -54.56 -9.34 2.17
C LEU A 114 -55.19 -8.03 2.67
N VAL A 115 -56.38 -7.75 2.14
CA VAL A 115 -57.32 -6.77 2.69
C VAL A 115 -58.07 -7.47 3.83
N GLY A 116 -57.93 -6.96 5.04
CA GLY A 116 -58.66 -7.44 6.21
C GLY A 116 -58.83 -6.30 7.21
N ALA A 117 -59.96 -5.60 7.12
CA ALA A 117 -60.36 -4.56 8.06
C ALA A 117 -61.05 -5.20 9.27
N ALA A 118 -60.54 -4.98 10.49
CA ALA A 118 -61.35 -4.90 11.71
C ALA A 118 -60.49 -4.54 12.95
N ALA A 119 -60.85 -3.40 13.56
CA ALA A 119 -60.81 -3.09 15.00
C ALA A 119 -59.52 -3.28 15.82
N GLY A 120 -58.95 -2.14 16.25
CA GLY A 120 -58.73 -1.89 17.68
C GLY A 120 -57.36 -2.24 18.28
N GLY A 121 -56.65 -1.20 18.74
CA GLY A 121 -56.17 -1.16 20.12
C GLY A 121 -54.79 -1.74 20.43
N VAL A 122 -53.82 -0.84 20.60
CA VAL A 122 -52.78 -0.82 21.66
C VAL A 122 -52.27 -2.18 22.16
N VAL A 123 -51.17 -2.67 21.58
CA VAL A 123 -50.33 -3.69 22.21
C VAL A 123 -48.87 -3.37 21.89
N TRP A 124 -47.94 -3.22 22.82
CA TRP A 124 -47.99 -3.00 24.26
C TRP A 124 -46.53 -2.60 24.54
N MET A 125 -46.34 -1.36 24.98
CA MET A 125 -45.07 -0.78 25.42
C MET A 125 -44.65 -1.35 26.78
N CYS A 126 -44.67 -2.67 26.94
CA CYS A 126 -44.03 -3.39 28.02
C CYS A 126 -43.48 -4.65 27.35
N ARG A 127 -42.18 -4.92 27.38
CA ARG A 127 -41.53 -5.50 28.55
C ARG A 127 -40.04 -5.15 28.53
N ARG A 128 -39.65 -4.16 29.32
CA ARG A 128 -38.50 -4.36 30.23
C ARG A 128 -39.09 -4.96 31.51
N PRO A 129 -38.48 -5.99 32.12
CA PRO A 129 -37.34 -5.70 32.98
C PRO A 129 -36.24 -6.78 33.00
N ASN A 130 -35.03 -6.27 33.20
CA ASN A 130 -34.01 -6.68 34.17
C ASN A 130 -33.81 -8.19 34.45
N GLY A 131 -32.63 -8.69 34.10
CA GLY A 131 -32.10 -9.95 34.59
C GLY A 131 -30.59 -9.82 34.85
N SER A 132 -30.24 -9.65 36.12
CA SER A 132 -28.89 -9.66 36.67
C SER A 132 -28.16 -11.00 36.48
N ARG A 133 -26.85 -10.93 36.30
CA ARG A 133 -25.78 -11.92 36.60
C ARG A 133 -24.48 -11.32 36.07
N THR A 134 -23.33 -11.29 36.73
CA THR A 134 -22.81 -11.67 38.07
C THR A 134 -21.48 -10.94 38.17
#